data_AF-A0AAE0MQV2-F1
#
_entry.id   AF-A0AAE0MQV2-F1
#
_cell.length_a   1.000
_cell.length_b   1.000
_cell.length_c   1.000
_cell.angle_alpha   90.00
_cell.angle_beta   90.00
_cell.angle_gamma   90.00
#
_symmetry.space_group_name_H-M   'P 1'
#
loop_
_entity.id
_entity.type
_entity.pdbx_description
1 polymer ?
#
loop_
_entity_poly.entity_id
_entity_poly.type
_entity_poly.pdbx_seq_one_letter_code
_entity_poly.pdbx_strand_id
1 'polypeptide(L)'
;MFAPSRRRVLEATASASSSVVTLPGFLVPAFQQTAGAAARRNFSATTTRPSKLGRTPLSIPPGVEITIGEPFVKRDMTQWKQQPKRKITVQGPLGQLEMNIPDFIKIDHDAEARRATLSVANRDEKEQREMWGTTWAYLNRFIMGVSEGHTAVLRLVGIGYRATIDTRPEKEEYPGQQFVCLKLGFSHPVEMGVPEGIKASTPQPTRILLEGINREQVMTFAAEIRRWRVPEPYKGKGIFVNGETIKLKQKKIK
;
A
#
# COMPACT_ATOMS: atom_id res chain seq x y z
N MET A 1 -32.11 53.55 -3.38
CA MET A 1 -31.70 54.90 -3.84
C MET A 1 -30.65 55.39 -2.88
N PHE A 2 -29.46 55.74 -3.36
CA PHE A 2 -28.55 56.81 -2.88
C PHE A 2 -27.19 56.60 -3.58
N ALA A 3 -26.95 57.39 -4.61
CA ALA A 3 -25.60 57.86 -4.94
C ALA A 3 -25.37 59.15 -4.11
N PRO A 4 -24.14 59.64 -3.87
CA PRO A 4 -23.38 60.25 -4.97
C PRO A 4 -21.83 60.25 -4.84
N SER A 5 -21.24 60.73 -5.94
CA SER A 5 -20.10 61.66 -6.01
C SER A 5 -18.71 61.10 -6.36
N ARG A 6 -18.34 61.49 -7.58
CA ARG A 6 -17.02 61.55 -8.22
C ARG A 6 -16.00 62.31 -7.36
N ARG A 7 -14.73 61.92 -7.45
CA ARG A 7 -13.66 62.74 -8.07
C ARG A 7 -12.34 61.96 -8.16
N ARG A 8 -11.82 61.90 -9.39
CA ARG A 8 -10.44 61.59 -9.79
C ARG A 8 -9.51 62.76 -9.40
N VAL A 9 -8.23 62.60 -9.76
CA VAL A 9 -7.14 63.62 -9.91
C VAL A 9 -6.26 63.62 -8.64
N LEU A 10 -4.94 63.35 -8.61
CA LEU A 10 -3.81 63.58 -9.53
C LEU A 10 -2.68 62.53 -9.37
N GLU A 11 -2.03 62.19 -10.49
CA GLU A 11 -0.59 61.90 -10.54
C GLU A 11 0.20 63.20 -10.34
N ALA A 12 1.25 63.18 -9.53
CA ALA A 12 2.40 64.07 -9.70
C ALA A 12 3.66 63.57 -8.97
N THR A 13 4.68 63.28 -9.79
CA THR A 13 6.10 63.62 -9.62
C THR A 13 6.94 62.93 -8.54
N ALA A 14 7.76 62.00 -9.04
CA ALA A 14 9.03 61.60 -8.45
C ALA A 14 10.05 62.75 -8.45
N SER A 15 10.77 62.92 -7.34
CA SER A 15 12.23 63.11 -7.21
C SER A 15 12.57 63.86 -5.92
N ALA A 16 13.29 63.20 -5.01
CA ALA A 16 14.27 63.82 -4.12
C ALA A 16 15.05 62.73 -3.38
N SER A 17 16.36 62.73 -3.57
CA SER A 17 17.36 61.90 -2.90
C SER A 17 17.80 62.51 -1.56
N SER A 18 18.44 61.67 -0.73
CA SER A 18 19.16 61.92 0.54
C SER A 18 18.30 61.79 1.81
N SER A 19 18.73 61.13 2.89
CA SER A 19 20.05 60.63 3.31
C SER A 19 19.84 59.40 4.22
N VAL A 20 20.68 58.36 4.08
CA VAL A 20 20.65 57.19 4.98
C VAL A 20 21.37 57.59 6.26
N VAL A 21 20.61 57.82 7.32
CA VAL A 21 21.15 57.98 8.68
C VAL A 21 21.54 56.58 9.19
N THR A 22 22.83 56.28 9.21
CA THR A 22 23.35 55.02 9.77
C THR A 22 23.35 55.12 11.29
N LEU A 23 22.36 54.53 11.95
CA LEU A 23 22.35 54.39 13.40
C LEU A 23 23.42 53.38 13.83
N PRO A 24 24.29 53.70 14.81
CA PRO A 24 25.26 52.76 15.34
C PRO A 24 24.57 51.54 15.99
N GLY A 25 25.08 50.35 15.69
CA GLY A 25 24.41 49.06 15.91
C GLY A 25 24.11 48.66 17.37
N PHE A 26 24.44 49.48 18.37
CA PHE A 26 24.12 49.21 19.78
C PHE A 26 22.73 49.69 20.20
N LEU A 27 22.02 50.45 19.35
CA LEU A 27 20.66 50.95 19.60
C LEU A 27 19.55 50.10 18.94
N VAL A 28 19.92 49.03 18.23
CA VAL A 28 18.95 48.11 17.63
C VAL A 28 18.56 47.07 18.69
N PRO A 29 17.29 46.99 19.14
CA PRO A 29 16.87 45.89 19.98
C PRO A 29 17.13 44.58 19.23
N ALA A 30 17.76 43.61 19.90
CA ALA A 30 18.27 42.34 19.35
C ALA A 30 17.15 41.36 18.94
N PHE A 31 16.13 41.86 18.24
CA PHE A 31 14.93 41.11 17.91
C PHE A 31 14.44 41.46 16.49
N GLN A 32 15.32 41.37 15.49
CA GLN A 32 14.86 41.05 14.13
C GLN A 32 15.98 40.56 13.20
N GLN A 33 15.65 39.48 12.49
CA GLN A 33 16.19 39.02 11.21
C GLN A 33 17.47 38.18 11.21
N THR A 34 17.30 36.90 11.55
CA THR A 34 17.79 35.83 10.68
C THR A 34 16.65 35.34 9.79
N ALA A 35 16.26 36.15 8.81
CA ALA A 35 15.51 35.66 7.64
C ALA A 35 16.48 34.95 6.68
N GLY A 36 17.19 33.95 7.20
CA GLY A 36 17.95 32.97 6.44
C GLY A 36 17.34 31.64 6.81
N ALA A 37 16.71 30.98 5.82
CA ALA A 37 16.01 29.71 5.95
C ALA A 37 16.64 28.85 7.06
N ALA A 38 15.91 28.69 8.16
CA ALA A 38 16.26 27.73 9.19
C ALA A 38 16.16 26.34 8.53
N ALA A 39 17.25 25.93 7.90
CA ALA A 39 17.44 24.60 7.37
C ALA A 39 17.28 23.69 8.57
N ARG A 40 16.11 23.06 8.68
CA ARG A 40 15.87 21.99 9.64
C ARG A 40 17.03 21.03 9.43
N ARG A 41 17.88 20.89 10.45
CA ARG A 41 19.01 19.97 10.41
C ARG A 41 18.41 18.58 10.27
N ASN A 42 18.34 18.09 9.04
CA ASN A 42 17.90 16.74 8.79
C ASN A 42 18.91 15.82 9.48
N PHE A 43 18.42 14.97 10.39
CA PHE A 43 19.24 13.97 11.09
C PHE A 43 19.95 13.00 10.11
N SER A 44 19.52 13.01 8.85
CA SER A 44 20.15 12.27 7.75
C SER A 44 20.77 13.21 6.73
N ALA A 45 22.05 12.97 6.40
CA ALA A 45 22.76 13.59 5.29
C ALA A 45 22.48 12.90 3.93
N THR A 46 21.52 11.97 3.87
CA THR A 46 21.20 11.29 2.61
C THR A 46 20.45 12.21 1.67
N THR A 47 20.92 12.32 0.43
CA THR A 47 20.23 13.06 -0.64
C THR A 47 18.83 12.48 -0.84
N THR A 48 17.82 13.33 -0.98
CA THR A 48 16.46 12.94 -1.38
C THR A 48 16.53 12.14 -2.69
N ARG A 49 16.41 10.82 -2.59
CA ARG A 49 16.37 9.93 -3.75
C ARG A 49 14.93 9.64 -4.13
N PRO A 50 14.56 9.77 -5.41
CA PRO A 50 13.24 9.41 -5.92
C PRO A 50 13.06 7.88 -5.95
N SER A 51 11.80 7.43 -5.96
CA SER A 51 11.47 6.00 -6.08
C SER A 51 11.98 5.46 -7.42
N LYS A 52 12.83 4.42 -7.37
CA LYS A 52 13.32 3.73 -8.57
C LYS A 52 12.22 2.89 -9.21
N LEU A 53 11.40 2.23 -8.39
CA LEU A 53 10.30 1.37 -8.84
C LEU A 53 9.18 2.18 -9.50
N GLY A 54 8.80 3.32 -8.90
CA GLY A 54 7.70 4.14 -9.41
C GLY A 54 7.94 4.71 -10.82
N ARG A 55 9.20 4.78 -11.27
CA ARG A 55 9.57 5.22 -12.63
C ARG A 55 9.48 4.10 -13.66
N THR A 56 9.58 2.85 -13.23
CA THR A 56 9.54 1.71 -14.13
C THR A 56 8.12 1.61 -14.73
N PRO A 57 7.96 1.55 -16.05
CA PRO A 57 6.65 1.37 -16.66
C PRO A 57 6.04 0.03 -16.21
N LEU A 58 4.72 0.04 -15.96
CA LEU A 58 3.94 -1.17 -15.74
C LEU A 58 3.53 -1.72 -17.11
N SER A 59 3.95 -2.94 -17.42
CA SER A 59 3.55 -3.66 -18.63
C SER A 59 2.17 -4.28 -18.42
N ILE A 60 1.22 -3.99 -19.31
CA ILE A 60 -0.14 -4.52 -19.23
C ILE A 60 -0.25 -5.74 -20.15
N PRO A 61 -0.42 -6.97 -19.62
CA PRO A 61 -0.56 -8.17 -20.42
C PRO A 61 -1.88 -8.17 -21.21
N PRO A 62 -2.00 -8.98 -22.27
CA PRO A 62 -3.25 -9.10 -23.01
C PRO A 62 -4.38 -9.58 -22.09
N GLY A 63 -5.57 -8.99 -22.25
CA GLY A 63 -6.76 -9.32 -21.45
C GLY A 63 -6.87 -8.59 -20.11
N VAL A 64 -5.90 -7.75 -19.73
CA VAL A 64 -6.02 -6.86 -18.56
C VAL A 64 -6.33 -5.43 -19.01
N GLU A 65 -7.33 -4.82 -18.38
CA GLU A 65 -7.77 -3.45 -18.62
C GLU A 65 -7.64 -2.62 -17.33
N ILE A 66 -7.19 -1.37 -17.47
CA ILE A 66 -7.06 -0.44 -16.35
C ILE A 66 -7.97 0.76 -16.61
N THR A 67 -8.99 0.92 -15.78
CA THR A 67 -9.89 2.08 -15.81
C THR A 67 -9.49 3.05 -14.69
N ILE A 68 -9.15 4.28 -15.07
CA ILE A 68 -8.79 5.35 -14.12
C ILE A 68 -10.00 6.26 -13.95
N GLY A 69 -10.58 6.26 -12.74
CA GLY A 69 -11.69 7.13 -12.38
C GLY A 69 -11.26 8.56 -12.10
N GLU A 70 -12.25 9.46 -12.10
CA GLU A 70 -12.06 10.87 -11.77
C GLU A 70 -11.71 11.06 -10.27
N PRO A 71 -11.05 12.19 -9.92
CA PRO A 71 -10.84 12.56 -8.53
C PRO A 71 -12.16 12.76 -7.80
N PHE A 72 -12.39 12.01 -6.73
CA PHE A 72 -13.58 12.15 -5.88
C PHE A 72 -13.20 12.39 -4.42
N VAL A 73 -14.10 13.03 -3.69
CA VAL A 73 -13.97 13.30 -2.26
C VAL A 73 -15.20 12.74 -1.56
N LYS A 74 -15.02 11.67 -0.77
CA LYS A 74 -16.09 11.15 0.08
C LYS A 74 -16.24 12.06 1.29
N ARG A 75 -17.41 12.67 1.48
CA ARG A 75 -17.70 13.51 2.64
C ARG A 75 -17.61 12.66 3.92
N ASP A 76 -16.86 13.16 4.89
CA ASP A 76 -16.79 12.63 6.25
C ASP A 76 -17.19 13.76 7.20
N MET A 77 -18.10 13.48 8.13
CA MET A 77 -18.59 14.48 9.08
C MET A 77 -17.57 14.78 10.19
N THR A 78 -16.59 13.89 10.40
CA THR A 78 -15.61 14.02 11.48
C THR A 78 -14.38 14.84 11.09
N GLN A 79 -14.07 14.93 9.79
CA GLN A 79 -12.85 15.61 9.32
C GLN A 79 -13.19 16.89 8.55
N TRP A 80 -12.50 17.98 8.89
CA TRP A 80 -12.73 19.30 8.30
C TRP A 80 -12.33 19.39 6.81
N LYS A 81 -11.34 18.58 6.38
CA LYS A 81 -10.88 18.51 4.98
C LYS A 81 -10.45 17.09 4.64
N GLN A 82 -10.99 16.59 3.55
CA GLN A 82 -10.64 15.31 2.98
C GLN A 82 -9.67 15.48 1.81
N GLN A 83 -8.72 14.56 1.67
CA GLN A 83 -7.86 14.51 0.51
C GLN A 83 -8.61 13.85 -0.66
N PRO A 84 -8.57 14.44 -1.88
CA PRO A 84 -9.11 13.80 -3.06
C PRO A 84 -8.38 12.49 -3.38
N LYS A 85 -9.16 11.50 -3.85
CA LYS A 85 -8.64 10.21 -4.28
C LYS A 85 -9.13 9.87 -5.68
N ARG A 86 -8.37 9.07 -6.41
CA ARG A 86 -8.79 8.47 -7.67
C ARG A 86 -9.03 6.99 -7.47
N LYS A 87 -10.17 6.50 -7.97
CA LYS A 87 -10.48 5.07 -7.99
C LYS A 87 -9.81 4.46 -9.22
N ILE A 88 -8.96 3.46 -9.02
CA ILE A 88 -8.39 2.67 -10.11
C ILE A 88 -9.05 1.30 -10.06
N THR A 89 -9.56 0.88 -11.21
CA THR A 89 -10.12 -0.44 -11.41
C THR A 89 -9.23 -1.21 -12.37
N VAL A 90 -8.79 -2.40 -11.97
CA VAL A 90 -8.01 -3.32 -12.80
C VAL A 90 -8.89 -4.54 -13.06
N GLN A 91 -9.30 -4.72 -14.31
CA GLN A 91 -10.13 -5.84 -14.76
C GLN A 91 -9.32 -6.81 -15.61
N GLY A 92 -9.73 -8.07 -15.63
CA GLY A 92 -9.18 -9.08 -16.52
C GLY A 92 -9.81 -10.45 -16.27
N PRO A 93 -9.16 -11.54 -16.70
CA PRO A 93 -9.83 -12.83 -16.85
C PRO A 93 -10.27 -13.47 -15.54
N LEU A 94 -9.51 -13.28 -14.46
CA LEU A 94 -9.82 -13.89 -13.15
C LEU A 94 -10.76 -13.05 -12.28
N GLY A 95 -11.02 -11.79 -12.65
CA GLY A 95 -11.90 -10.90 -11.90
C GLY A 95 -11.51 -9.42 -11.97
N GLN A 96 -11.95 -8.67 -10.97
CA GLN A 96 -11.74 -7.22 -10.87
C GLN A 96 -11.17 -6.86 -9.49
N LEU A 97 -10.20 -5.95 -9.47
CA LEU A 97 -9.66 -5.35 -8.26
C LEU A 97 -9.76 -3.84 -8.32
N GLU A 98 -10.03 -3.22 -7.17
CA GLU A 98 -10.19 -1.78 -7.06
C GLU A 98 -9.29 -1.23 -5.96
N MET A 99 -8.68 -0.07 -6.20
CA MET A 99 -7.96 0.67 -5.17
C MET A 99 -8.21 2.17 -5.27
N ASN A 100 -8.16 2.86 -4.14
CA ASN A 100 -8.23 4.31 -4.10
C ASN A 100 -6.83 4.89 -3.87
N ILE A 101 -6.31 5.62 -4.85
CA ILE A 101 -5.02 6.29 -4.77
C ILE A 101 -5.18 7.77 -4.44
N PRO A 102 -4.18 8.43 -3.82
CA PRO A 102 -4.18 9.89 -3.67
C PRO A 102 -4.12 10.61 -5.03
N ASP A 103 -4.71 11.80 -5.13
CA ASP A 103 -4.76 12.58 -6.38
C ASP A 103 -3.39 13.01 -6.93
N PHE A 104 -2.41 13.18 -6.04
CA PHE A 104 -1.08 13.70 -6.41
C PHE A 104 -0.28 12.68 -7.24
N ILE A 105 -0.75 11.43 -7.31
CA ILE A 105 -0.22 10.39 -8.20
C ILE A 105 -0.92 10.51 -9.55
N LYS A 106 -0.14 10.91 -10.54
CA LYS A 106 -0.55 10.97 -11.94
C LYS A 106 -0.17 9.67 -12.63
N ILE A 107 -1.15 9.05 -13.28
CA ILE A 107 -0.98 7.85 -14.07
C ILE A 107 -1.10 8.27 -15.52
N ASP A 108 -0.03 8.08 -16.28
CA ASP A 108 -0.03 8.25 -17.71
C ASP A 108 -0.23 6.87 -18.35
N HIS A 109 -1.43 6.66 -18.89
CA HIS A 109 -1.84 5.40 -19.48
C HIS A 109 -1.73 5.49 -21.00
N ASP A 110 -0.73 4.82 -21.54
CA ASP A 110 -0.53 4.65 -22.97
C ASP A 110 -1.18 3.32 -23.40
N ALA A 111 -2.37 3.42 -23.98
CA ALA A 111 -3.13 2.27 -24.46
C ALA A 111 -2.47 1.60 -25.68
N GLU A 112 -1.82 2.37 -26.55
CA GLU A 112 -1.15 1.88 -27.76
C GLU A 112 0.08 1.03 -27.41
N ALA A 113 0.91 1.53 -26.49
CA ALA A 113 2.09 0.80 -26.01
C ALA A 113 1.78 -0.24 -24.91
N ARG A 114 0.51 -0.35 -24.47
CA ARG A 114 0.06 -1.19 -23.34
C ARG A 114 0.91 -0.99 -22.08
N ARG A 115 1.20 0.28 -21.77
CA ARG A 115 2.04 0.65 -20.62
C ARG A 115 1.36 1.71 -19.78
N ALA A 116 1.58 1.64 -18.48
CA ALA A 116 1.19 2.69 -17.55
C ALA A 116 2.42 3.18 -16.78
N THR A 117 2.67 4.48 -16.78
CA THR A 117 3.72 5.09 -15.97
C THR A 117 3.13 5.90 -14.83
N LEU A 118 3.80 5.89 -13.69
CA LEU A 118 3.38 6.63 -12.50
C LEU A 118 4.32 7.81 -12.28
N SER A 119 3.75 8.98 -11.99
CA SER A 119 4.49 10.16 -11.60
C SER A 119 3.82 10.86 -10.42
N VAL A 120 4.60 11.62 -9.67
CA VAL A 120 4.11 12.43 -8.55
C VAL A 120 4.27 13.91 -8.84
N ALA A 121 3.41 14.74 -8.25
CA ALA A 121 3.46 16.19 -8.41
C ALA A 121 4.74 16.81 -7.83
N ASN A 122 5.15 16.38 -6.63
CA ASN A 122 6.36 16.85 -5.97
C ASN A 122 7.23 15.67 -5.52
N ARG A 123 8.48 15.64 -5.99
CA ARG A 123 9.44 14.57 -5.68
C ARG A 123 10.19 14.77 -4.38
N ASP A 124 10.18 15.97 -3.81
CA ASP A 124 10.89 16.28 -2.57
C ASP A 124 10.07 15.92 -1.34
N GLU A 125 8.74 15.94 -1.48
CA GLU A 125 7.81 15.56 -0.43
C GLU A 125 7.96 14.09 -0.05
N LYS A 126 8.02 13.82 1.26
CA LYS A 126 8.25 12.46 1.78
C LYS A 126 7.04 11.55 1.52
N GLU A 127 5.84 12.05 1.83
CA GLU A 127 4.58 11.30 1.65
C GLU A 127 4.38 10.89 0.19
N GLN A 128 4.58 11.82 -0.76
CA GLN A 128 4.44 11.51 -2.18
C GLN A 128 5.45 10.46 -2.64
N ARG A 129 6.70 10.50 -2.18
CA ARG A 129 7.71 9.50 -2.53
C ARG A 129 7.38 8.10 -2.01
N GLU A 130 6.89 8.00 -0.77
CA GLU A 130 6.51 6.74 -0.14
C GLU A 130 5.30 6.11 -0.86
N MET A 131 4.28 6.92 -1.12
CA MET A 131 3.08 6.47 -1.84
C MET A 131 3.38 6.11 -3.29
N TRP A 132 4.29 6.81 -3.97
CA TRP A 132 4.65 6.50 -5.36
C TRP A 132 5.15 5.07 -5.55
N GLY A 133 6.10 4.63 -4.72
CA GLY A 133 6.61 3.26 -4.78
C GLY A 133 5.59 2.23 -4.33
N THR A 134 4.78 2.57 -3.33
CA THR A 134 3.73 1.69 -2.79
C THR A 134 2.66 1.43 -3.83
N THR A 135 2.08 2.47 -4.42
CA THR A 135 1.06 2.37 -5.47
C THR A 135 1.57 1.58 -6.68
N TRP A 136 2.82 1.78 -7.09
CA TRP A 136 3.44 0.99 -8.15
C TRP A 136 3.44 -0.51 -7.84
N ALA A 137 3.88 -0.88 -6.63
CA ALA A 137 3.95 -2.27 -6.21
C ALA A 137 2.55 -2.92 -6.11
N TYR A 138 1.54 -2.17 -5.66
CA TYR A 138 0.16 -2.64 -5.60
C TYR A 138 -0.41 -2.86 -7.00
N LEU A 139 -0.25 -1.91 -7.92
CA LEU A 139 -0.73 -2.05 -9.29
C LEU A 139 -0.06 -3.22 -10.00
N ASN A 140 1.26 -3.40 -9.83
CA ASN A 140 1.96 -4.55 -10.39
C ASN A 140 1.38 -5.88 -9.86
N ARG A 141 1.09 -5.98 -8.56
CA ARG A 141 0.45 -7.16 -7.97
C ARG A 141 -0.98 -7.38 -8.47
N PHE A 142 -1.73 -6.30 -8.72
CA PHE A 142 -3.09 -6.40 -9.23
C PHE A 142 -3.10 -6.91 -10.68
N ILE A 143 -2.25 -6.34 -11.53
CA ILE A 143 -2.09 -6.78 -12.92
C ILE A 143 -1.73 -8.26 -12.97
N MET A 144 -0.66 -8.69 -12.29
CA MET A 144 -0.27 -10.10 -12.22
C MET A 144 -1.33 -10.99 -11.55
N GLY A 145 -2.05 -10.46 -10.55
CA GLY A 145 -3.05 -11.22 -9.80
C GLY A 145 -4.33 -11.50 -10.60
N VAL A 146 -4.74 -10.56 -11.44
CA VAL A 146 -5.93 -10.73 -12.29
C VAL A 146 -5.60 -11.52 -13.56
N SER A 147 -4.34 -11.54 -14.01
CA SER A 147 -3.89 -12.34 -15.15
C SER A 147 -3.54 -13.78 -14.77
N GLU A 148 -2.61 -13.97 -13.83
CA GLU A 148 -2.04 -15.28 -13.47
C GLU A 148 -2.62 -15.84 -12.17
N GLY A 149 -3.02 -14.97 -11.24
CA GLY A 149 -3.42 -15.35 -9.89
C GLY A 149 -2.23 -15.44 -8.93
N HIS A 150 -2.48 -15.19 -7.65
CA HIS A 150 -1.49 -15.40 -6.58
C HIS A 150 -1.72 -16.74 -5.90
N THR A 151 -0.64 -17.44 -5.62
CA THR A 151 -0.68 -18.70 -4.88
C THR A 151 0.15 -18.63 -3.60
N ALA A 152 -0.32 -19.33 -2.57
CA ALA A 152 0.43 -19.57 -1.36
C ALA A 152 0.41 -21.06 -1.00
N VAL A 153 1.59 -21.65 -0.88
CA VAL A 153 1.77 -23.06 -0.54
C VAL A 153 2.12 -23.17 0.95
N LEU A 154 1.27 -23.85 1.70
CA LEU A 154 1.52 -24.17 3.11
C LEU A 154 1.94 -25.62 3.24
N ARG A 155 3.06 -25.85 3.93
CA ARG A 155 3.62 -27.17 4.20
C ARG A 155 3.48 -27.49 5.67
N LEU A 156 2.82 -28.61 5.97
CA LEU A 156 2.61 -29.11 7.32
C LEU A 156 3.74 -30.10 7.66
N VAL A 157 4.50 -29.80 8.70
CA VAL A 157 5.56 -30.69 9.21
C VAL A 157 5.20 -31.12 10.61
N GLY A 158 5.01 -32.43 10.80
CA GLY A 158 4.65 -33.00 12.09
C GLY A 158 3.99 -34.36 11.92
N ILE A 159 4.21 -35.25 12.89
CA ILE A 159 3.53 -36.55 12.91
C ILE A 159 2.06 -36.31 13.25
N GLY A 160 1.15 -36.86 12.44
CA GLY A 160 -0.29 -36.68 12.60
C GLY A 160 -0.82 -35.32 12.11
N TYR A 161 0.02 -34.49 11.48
CA TYR A 161 -0.41 -33.21 10.95
C TYR A 161 -1.05 -33.41 9.58
N ARG A 162 -2.30 -32.98 9.44
CA ARG A 162 -3.04 -33.08 8.18
C ARG A 162 -4.05 -31.94 8.04
N ALA A 163 -4.32 -31.57 6.80
CA ALA A 163 -5.37 -30.65 6.40
C ALA A 163 -6.38 -31.36 5.50
N THR A 164 -7.64 -31.02 5.68
CA THR A 164 -8.75 -31.33 4.76
C THR A 164 -9.51 -30.06 4.46
N ILE A 165 -10.18 -30.03 3.32
CA ILE A 165 -11.08 -28.93 2.95
C ILE A 165 -12.46 -29.52 2.90
N ASP A 166 -13.28 -29.10 3.85
CA ASP A 166 -14.64 -29.59 4.01
C ASP A 166 -15.60 -28.39 4.01
N THR A 167 -16.86 -28.66 3.72
CA THR A 167 -17.93 -27.68 3.87
C THR A 167 -18.54 -27.82 5.27
N ARG A 168 -18.83 -26.70 5.94
CA ARG A 168 -19.38 -26.64 7.30
C ARG A 168 -20.60 -25.72 7.32
N PRO A 169 -21.80 -26.22 6.98
CA PRO A 169 -22.99 -25.39 6.77
C PRO A 169 -23.42 -24.59 8.00
N GLU A 170 -23.05 -25.04 9.20
CA GLU A 170 -23.41 -24.38 10.47
C GLU A 170 -22.65 -23.06 10.72
N LYS A 171 -21.50 -22.84 10.07
CA LYS A 171 -20.59 -21.73 10.35
C LYS A 171 -20.34 -20.81 9.15
N GLU A 172 -21.08 -21.00 8.05
CA GLU A 172 -20.87 -20.26 6.82
C GLU A 172 -21.23 -18.77 7.00
N GLU A 173 -20.26 -17.89 6.72
CA GLU A 173 -20.48 -16.44 6.63
C GLU A 173 -21.09 -16.05 5.28
N TYR A 174 -20.75 -16.81 4.23
CA TYR A 174 -21.32 -16.67 2.89
C TYR A 174 -21.64 -18.05 2.29
N PRO A 175 -22.61 -18.13 1.34
CA PRO A 175 -23.07 -19.42 0.82
C PRO A 175 -21.95 -20.22 0.16
N GLY A 176 -21.77 -21.48 0.57
CA GLY A 176 -20.79 -22.38 -0.04
C GLY A 176 -19.35 -22.10 0.40
N GLN A 177 -19.16 -21.46 1.55
CA GLN A 177 -17.84 -21.19 2.11
C GLN A 177 -17.08 -22.49 2.39
N GLN A 178 -15.84 -22.55 1.89
CA GLN A 178 -14.93 -23.66 2.17
C GLN A 178 -14.31 -23.48 3.56
N PHE A 179 -14.19 -24.58 4.31
CA PHE A 179 -13.49 -24.58 5.60
C PHE A 179 -12.21 -25.41 5.51
N VAL A 180 -11.09 -24.82 5.91
CA VAL A 180 -9.82 -25.52 6.09
C VAL A 180 -9.83 -26.17 7.47
N CYS A 181 -9.97 -27.50 7.49
CA CYS A 181 -9.95 -28.30 8.70
C CYS A 181 -8.55 -28.83 8.95
N LEU A 182 -7.92 -28.40 10.05
CA LEU A 182 -6.56 -28.74 10.43
C LEU A 182 -6.56 -29.66 11.64
N LYS A 183 -5.79 -30.76 11.53
CA LYS A 183 -5.41 -31.61 12.67
C LYS A 183 -3.93 -31.36 12.96
N LEU A 184 -3.66 -30.63 14.05
CA LEU A 184 -2.30 -30.18 14.42
C LEU A 184 -1.85 -30.71 15.80
N GLY A 185 -2.46 -31.81 16.26
CA GLY A 185 -2.24 -32.35 17.61
C GLY A 185 -2.91 -31.55 18.73
N PHE A 186 -3.99 -30.83 18.41
CA PHE A 186 -4.94 -30.29 19.39
C PHE A 186 -6.07 -31.30 19.64
N SER A 187 -6.72 -31.23 20.81
CA SER A 187 -7.81 -32.14 21.16
C SER A 187 -9.05 -31.98 20.26
N HIS A 188 -9.30 -30.76 19.76
CA HIS A 188 -10.38 -30.46 18.82
C HIS A 188 -9.82 -30.13 17.43
N PRO A 189 -10.59 -30.36 16.33
CA PRO A 189 -10.22 -29.86 15.01
C PRO A 189 -10.19 -28.33 15.00
N VAL A 190 -9.19 -27.76 14.33
CA VAL A 190 -9.14 -26.32 14.04
C VAL A 190 -9.80 -26.12 12.69
N GLU A 191 -10.85 -25.31 12.63
CA GLU A 191 -11.60 -25.02 11.41
C GLU A 191 -11.51 -23.53 11.13
N MET A 192 -11.20 -23.15 9.89
CA MET A 192 -11.15 -21.75 9.46
C MET A 192 -11.89 -21.60 8.14
N GLY A 193 -12.80 -20.63 8.09
CA GLY A 193 -13.47 -20.25 6.86
C GLY A 193 -12.49 -19.58 5.91
N VAL A 194 -12.49 -20.01 4.65
CA VAL A 194 -11.74 -19.33 3.60
C VAL A 194 -12.44 -17.99 3.30
N PRO A 195 -11.72 -16.86 3.22
CA PRO A 195 -12.33 -15.58 2.84
C PRO A 195 -12.88 -15.61 1.41
N GLU A 196 -13.87 -14.76 1.13
CA GLU A 196 -14.46 -14.64 -0.21
C GLU A 196 -13.39 -14.28 -1.26
N GLY A 197 -13.47 -14.93 -2.44
CA GLY A 197 -12.54 -14.72 -3.55
C GLY A 197 -11.22 -15.50 -3.44
N ILE A 198 -11.03 -16.30 -2.39
CA ILE A 198 -9.91 -17.24 -2.25
C ILE A 198 -10.43 -18.66 -2.43
N LYS A 199 -9.67 -19.47 -3.17
CA LYS A 199 -9.89 -20.90 -3.31
C LYS A 199 -8.81 -21.65 -2.54
N ALA A 200 -9.22 -22.57 -1.68
CA ALA A 200 -8.30 -23.49 -1.03
C ALA A 200 -8.35 -24.85 -1.74
N SER A 201 -7.19 -25.50 -1.88
CA SER A 201 -7.09 -26.89 -2.29
C SER A 201 -6.04 -27.63 -1.45
N THR A 202 -6.20 -28.95 -1.31
CA THR A 202 -5.25 -29.82 -0.60
C THR A 202 -4.77 -30.93 -1.53
N PRO A 203 -3.72 -30.67 -2.36
CA PRO A 203 -3.18 -31.70 -3.24
C PRO A 203 -2.62 -32.90 -2.48
N GLN A 204 -2.12 -32.67 -1.27
CA GLN A 204 -1.64 -33.70 -0.36
C GLN A 204 -2.17 -33.38 1.05
N PRO A 205 -2.39 -34.38 1.91
CA PRO A 205 -2.85 -34.13 3.28
C PRO A 205 -1.90 -33.21 4.08
N THR A 206 -0.62 -33.16 3.72
CA THR A 206 0.42 -32.33 4.34
C THR A 206 0.68 -31.01 3.61
N ARG A 207 -0.08 -30.71 2.54
CA ARG A 207 0.14 -29.52 1.70
C ARG A 207 -1.17 -28.84 1.36
N ILE A 208 -1.27 -27.56 1.70
CA ILE A 208 -2.40 -26.70 1.35
C ILE A 208 -1.92 -25.73 0.27
N LEU A 209 -2.74 -25.53 -0.75
CA LEU A 209 -2.55 -24.55 -1.81
C LEU A 209 -3.71 -23.55 -1.72
N LEU A 210 -3.38 -22.30 -1.46
CA LEU A 210 -4.31 -21.18 -1.50
C LEU A 210 -4.11 -20.44 -2.81
N GLU A 211 -5.20 -20.12 -3.49
CA GLU A 211 -5.21 -19.41 -4.77
C GLU A 211 -6.18 -18.22 -4.67
N GLY A 212 -5.80 -17.07 -5.21
CA GLY A 212 -6.69 -15.90 -5.24
C GLY A 212 -6.09 -14.74 -6.02
N ILE A 213 -6.96 -13.80 -6.41
CA ILE A 213 -6.56 -12.61 -7.19
C ILE A 213 -5.86 -11.56 -6.33
N ASN A 214 -6.22 -11.44 -5.05
CA ASN A 214 -5.65 -10.47 -4.13
C ASN A 214 -4.54 -11.08 -3.28
N ARG A 215 -3.29 -10.71 -3.57
CA ARG A 215 -2.11 -11.18 -2.82
C ARG A 215 -2.20 -10.88 -1.32
N GLU A 216 -2.71 -9.72 -0.94
CA GLU A 216 -2.78 -9.32 0.47
C GLU A 216 -3.70 -10.25 1.27
N GLN A 217 -4.87 -10.56 0.71
CA GLN A 217 -5.86 -11.44 1.32
C GLN A 217 -5.35 -12.88 1.40
N VAL A 218 -4.75 -13.40 0.32
CA VAL A 218 -4.15 -14.75 0.27
C VAL A 218 -3.04 -14.91 1.31
N MET A 219 -2.13 -13.94 1.40
CA MET A 219 -1.01 -14.01 2.34
C MET A 219 -1.43 -13.77 3.78
N THR A 220 -2.42 -12.91 4.03
CA THR A 220 -3.01 -12.70 5.35
C THR A 220 -3.65 -13.99 5.86
N PHE A 221 -4.47 -14.64 5.04
CA PHE A 221 -5.08 -15.92 5.40
C PHE A 221 -4.03 -17.03 5.63
N ALA A 222 -2.99 -17.08 4.80
CA ALA A 222 -1.87 -18.00 5.02
C ALA A 222 -1.15 -17.75 6.36
N ALA A 223 -1.01 -16.49 6.76
CA ALA A 223 -0.42 -16.11 8.05
C ALA A 223 -1.32 -16.49 9.24
N GLU A 224 -2.64 -16.36 9.09
CA GLU A 224 -3.61 -16.79 10.10
C GLU A 224 -3.58 -18.30 10.32
N ILE A 225 -3.50 -19.09 9.24
CA ILE A 225 -3.31 -20.54 9.34
C ILE A 225 -2.00 -20.85 10.08
N ARG A 226 -0.90 -20.21 9.69
CA ARG A 226 0.42 -20.41 10.31
C ARG A 226 0.43 -20.07 11.81
N ARG A 227 -0.38 -19.11 12.25
CA ARG A 227 -0.45 -18.66 13.64
C ARG A 227 -0.78 -19.79 14.62
N TRP A 228 -1.55 -20.80 14.20
CA TRP A 228 -1.89 -21.95 15.05
C TRP A 228 -0.69 -22.79 15.46
N ARG A 229 0.28 -22.97 14.56
CA ARG A 229 1.52 -23.73 14.82
C ARG A 229 2.69 -23.14 14.05
N VAL A 230 3.33 -22.16 14.68
CA VAL A 230 4.58 -21.56 14.21
C VAL A 230 5.70 -22.64 14.21
N PRO A 231 6.56 -22.70 13.18
CA PRO A 231 7.68 -23.63 13.15
C PRO A 231 8.59 -23.55 14.37
N GLU A 232 8.83 -24.69 15.02
CA GLU A 232 9.73 -24.77 16.18
C GLU A 232 11.21 -24.96 15.77
N PRO A 233 12.18 -24.44 16.54
CA PRO A 233 13.60 -24.48 16.19
C PRO A 233 14.30 -25.82 16.47
N TYR A 234 13.62 -26.81 17.06
CA TYR A 234 14.26 -28.08 17.44
C TYR A 234 13.98 -29.21 16.44
N LYS A 235 12.70 -29.48 16.15
CA LYS A 235 12.32 -30.52 15.17
C LYS A 235 11.66 -29.96 13.92
N GLY A 236 11.56 -28.63 13.79
CA GLY A 236 10.94 -27.99 12.63
C GLY A 236 9.46 -28.32 12.47
N LYS A 237 8.77 -28.78 13.52
CA LYS A 237 7.33 -29.02 13.48
C LYS A 237 6.58 -27.70 13.39
N GLY A 238 5.57 -27.65 12.54
CA GLY A 238 4.76 -26.45 12.33
C GLY A 238 4.35 -26.29 10.87
N ILE A 239 3.85 -25.10 10.56
CA ILE A 239 3.34 -24.73 9.25
C ILE A 239 4.32 -23.76 8.60
N PHE A 240 4.80 -24.10 7.41
CA PHE A 240 5.71 -23.25 6.63
C PHE A 240 4.98 -22.67 5.43
N VAL A 241 5.19 -21.38 5.13
CA VAL A 241 4.55 -20.69 4.00
C VAL A 241 5.58 -20.45 2.89
N ASN A 242 5.25 -20.76 1.63
CA ASN A 242 6.03 -20.42 0.43
C ASN A 242 7.52 -20.81 0.47
N GLY A 243 7.84 -21.96 1.05
CA GLY A 243 9.23 -22.42 1.15
C GLY A 243 9.99 -21.87 2.34
N GLU A 244 9.33 -21.23 3.30
CA GLU A 244 9.91 -20.86 4.59
C GLU A 244 10.67 -22.04 5.21
N THR A 245 11.81 -21.73 5.83
CA THR A 245 12.66 -22.68 6.54
C THR A 245 13.07 -22.11 7.89
N ILE A 246 13.27 -22.99 8.87
CA ILE A 246 13.77 -22.63 10.20
C ILE A 246 15.13 -23.28 10.45
N LYS A 247 16.05 -22.53 11.08
CA LYS A 247 17.34 -23.08 11.49
C LYS A 247 17.15 -24.00 12.69
N LEU A 248 17.52 -25.26 12.54
CA LEU A 248 17.42 -26.25 13.61
C LEU A 248 18.58 -26.12 14.58
N LYS A 249 18.27 -26.15 15.88
CA LYS A 249 19.28 -26.22 16.95
C LYS A 249 19.73 -27.67 17.11
N GLN A 250 21.04 -27.88 17.10
CA GLN A 250 21.63 -29.17 17.46
C GLN A 250 21.34 -29.47 18.93
N LYS A 251 21.06 -30.73 19.23
CA LYS A 251 21.00 -31.17 20.63
C LYS A 251 22.40 -31.07 21.23
N LYS A 252 22.51 -30.48 22.41
CA LYS A 252 23.73 -30.57 23.22
C LYS A 252 23.82 -32.02 23.71
N ILE A 253 24.53 -32.86 22.96
CA ILE A 253 24.95 -34.18 23.44
C ILE A 253 25.98 -33.89 24.53
N LYS A 254 25.63 -34.22 25.77
CA LYS A 254 26.55 -34.20 26.91
C LYS A 254 27.24 -35.55 26.99
#